data_AF-A0A8J7MKS7-F1
#
_entry.id   AF-A0A8J7MKS7-F1
#
_cell.length_a   1.000
_cell.length_b   1.000
_cell.length_c   1.000
_cell.angle_alpha   90.00
_cell.angle_beta   90.00
_cell.angle_gamma   90.00
#
_symmetry.space_group_name_H-M   'P 1'
#
loop_
_entity.id
_entity.type
_entity.pdbx_description
1 polymer ?
#
loop_
_entity_poly.entity_id
_entity_poly.type
_entity_poly.pdbx_seq_one_letter_code
_entity_poly.pdbx_strand_id
1 'polypeptide(L)'
;MKNALLFFIFLLISTYSKAQPMTSRNLLNNLAPHWAFLEQLREDLQESTSTKYTATLEQSYSFIQLELRDGDNQLFLQIRYQIKSENKLTLYSFYCDQEDIRVELEAQVKELLVNLEWNQSSQKPNTQVDNSTTKSAFKLTDEQILYLEIADRIAAVGNDISTSPSFYNTLTLTANFIKLEHVNRRNSRSINHKDSYFMRDLYFIIPLREKEQNKRKNPTLEIRIGSYFIGAMEVLFQDNSAKSKRETGDKIMLQLKEEIKNYK
;
A
#
# COMPACT_ATOMS: atom_id res chain seq x y z
N MET A 1 -41.12 -42.48 4.28
CA MET A 1 -39.71 -42.06 4.11
C MET A 1 -39.61 -40.82 3.21
N LYS A 2 -40.00 -39.63 3.68
CA LYS A 2 -39.87 -38.37 2.90
C LYS A 2 -39.54 -37.11 3.72
N ASN A 3 -39.29 -37.22 5.04
CA ASN A 3 -39.07 -36.05 5.90
C ASN A 3 -37.69 -35.99 6.59
N ALA A 4 -36.72 -36.79 6.16
CA ALA A 4 -35.38 -36.79 6.76
C ALA A 4 -34.30 -36.09 5.89
N LEU A 5 -34.61 -35.73 4.64
CA LEU A 5 -33.62 -35.23 3.68
C LEU A 5 -33.53 -33.70 3.61
N LEU A 6 -34.50 -32.96 4.18
CA LEU A 6 -34.49 -31.48 4.15
C LEU A 6 -33.70 -30.83 5.29
N PHE A 7 -33.28 -31.58 6.31
CA PHE A 7 -32.56 -31.02 7.46
C PHE A 7 -31.04 -30.89 7.24
N PHE A 8 -30.48 -31.57 6.24
CA PHE A 8 -29.04 -31.53 5.94
C PHE A 8 -28.63 -30.40 4.98
N ILE A 9 -29.57 -29.75 4.30
CA ILE A 9 -29.27 -28.65 3.36
C ILE A 9 -29.21 -27.29 4.07
N PHE A 10 -29.72 -27.18 5.30
CA PHE A 10 -29.68 -25.95 6.11
C PHE A 10 -28.43 -25.78 6.98
N LEU A 11 -27.50 -26.74 6.95
CA LEU A 11 -26.24 -26.73 7.70
C LEU A 11 -24.99 -26.53 6.82
N LEU A 12 -25.19 -26.00 5.62
CA LEU A 12 -24.20 -25.18 4.92
C LEU A 12 -24.48 -23.70 5.22
N ILE A 13 -24.64 -23.39 6.52
CA ILE A 13 -24.30 -22.05 6.99
C ILE A 13 -22.81 -21.97 6.75
N SER A 14 -22.49 -21.33 5.63
CA SER A 14 -21.18 -20.87 5.28
C SER A 14 -20.59 -20.26 6.56
N THR A 15 -19.67 -20.98 7.18
CA THR A 15 -18.63 -20.37 7.99
C THR A 15 -17.77 -19.58 7.00
N TYR A 16 -18.34 -18.50 6.44
CA TYR A 16 -17.55 -17.34 6.08
C TYR A 16 -16.90 -16.97 7.40
N SER A 17 -15.70 -17.50 7.60
CA SER A 17 -14.74 -16.93 8.53
C SER A 17 -14.83 -15.44 8.27
N LYS A 18 -15.33 -14.67 9.25
CA LYS A 18 -15.27 -13.23 9.22
C LYS A 18 -13.79 -12.87 9.33
N ALA A 19 -13.05 -13.11 8.26
CA ALA A 19 -11.71 -12.61 8.11
C ALA A 19 -11.83 -11.11 8.33
N GLN A 20 -11.18 -10.61 9.37
CA GLN A 20 -11.16 -9.18 9.60
C GLN A 20 -10.60 -8.53 8.33
N PRO A 21 -11.22 -7.45 7.83
CA PRO A 21 -10.72 -6.79 6.65
C PRO A 21 -9.28 -6.37 6.93
N MET A 22 -8.40 -6.67 5.98
CA MET A 22 -7.00 -6.29 6.04
C MET A 22 -6.92 -4.76 6.24
N THR A 23 -6.00 -4.28 7.06
CA THR A 23 -5.73 -2.84 7.26
C THR A 23 -4.44 -2.44 6.55
N SER A 24 -4.31 -1.16 6.19
CA SER A 24 -3.11 -0.62 5.52
C SER A 24 -1.87 -0.82 6.38
N ARG A 25 -2.04 -0.83 7.71
CA ARG A 25 -1.03 -1.24 8.67
C ARG A 25 -0.61 -2.71 8.50
N ASN A 26 -1.56 -3.64 8.39
CA ASN A 26 -1.24 -5.05 8.17
C ASN A 26 -0.53 -5.24 6.82
N LEU A 27 -0.95 -4.51 5.79
CA LEU A 27 -0.27 -4.48 4.49
C LEU A 27 1.20 -4.09 4.65
N LEU A 28 1.48 -2.97 5.34
CA LEU A 28 2.84 -2.50 5.58
C LEU A 28 3.68 -3.43 6.45
N ASN A 29 3.11 -4.06 7.47
CA ASN A 29 3.83 -5.02 8.31
C ASN A 29 4.39 -6.19 7.49
N ASN A 30 3.63 -6.66 6.50
CA ASN A 30 4.07 -7.73 5.60
C ASN A 30 5.10 -7.26 4.56
N LEU A 31 5.14 -5.96 4.25
CA LEU A 31 6.15 -5.37 3.36
C LEU A 31 7.43 -4.97 4.12
N ALA A 32 7.39 -4.87 5.44
CA ALA A 32 8.49 -4.39 6.27
C ALA A 32 9.81 -5.18 6.09
N PRO A 33 9.82 -6.53 6.01
CA PRO A 33 11.07 -7.28 5.79
C PRO A 33 11.70 -6.97 4.42
N HIS A 34 10.87 -6.83 3.38
CA HIS A 34 11.32 -6.50 2.03
C HIS A 34 11.87 -5.07 1.96
N TRP A 35 11.25 -4.13 2.67
CA TRP A 35 11.74 -2.76 2.78
C TRP A 35 13.08 -2.69 3.54
N ALA A 36 13.17 -3.38 4.68
CA ALA A 36 14.40 -3.43 5.48
C ALA A 36 15.58 -3.98 4.67
N PHE A 37 15.36 -5.05 3.91
CA PHE A 37 16.35 -5.58 2.97
C PHE A 37 16.77 -4.54 1.92
N LEU A 38 15.80 -3.90 1.26
CA LEU A 38 16.07 -2.93 0.20
C LEU A 38 16.85 -1.70 0.70
N GLU A 39 16.49 -1.17 1.88
CA GLU A 39 17.18 -0.04 2.49
C GLU A 39 18.57 -0.42 3.00
N GLN A 40 18.74 -1.61 3.56
CA GLN A 40 20.07 -2.10 3.96
C GLN A 40 21.00 -2.15 2.75
N LEU A 41 20.53 -2.76 1.65
CA LEU A 41 21.30 -2.83 0.41
C LEU A 41 21.61 -1.44 -0.17
N ARG A 42 20.63 -0.52 -0.12
CA ARG A 42 20.83 0.88 -0.53
C ARG A 42 21.96 1.55 0.25
N GLU A 43 22.00 1.35 1.57
CA GLU A 43 23.01 1.94 2.44
C GLU A 43 24.41 1.36 2.19
N ASP A 44 24.51 0.03 2.10
CA ASP A 44 25.80 -0.65 1.90
C ASP A 44 26.39 -0.33 0.50
N LEU A 45 25.55 -0.23 -0.53
CA LEU A 45 25.97 0.21 -1.87
C LEU A 45 26.41 1.68 -1.86
N GLN A 46 25.68 2.55 -1.17
CA GLN A 46 26.03 3.97 -1.09
C GLN A 46 27.37 4.18 -0.35
N GLU A 47 27.64 3.38 0.69
CA GLU A 47 28.90 3.42 1.44
C GLU A 47 30.08 2.90 0.58
N SER A 48 29.88 1.80 -0.14
CA SER A 48 30.94 1.15 -0.92
C SER A 48 31.27 1.86 -2.24
N THR A 49 30.29 2.48 -2.90
CA THR A 49 30.47 3.06 -4.24
C THR A 49 30.56 4.59 -4.25
N SER A 50 30.21 5.25 -3.14
CA SER A 50 29.96 6.71 -3.08
C SER A 50 28.85 7.20 -4.04
N THR A 51 28.10 6.29 -4.66
CA THR A 51 26.94 6.62 -5.51
C THR A 51 25.69 6.72 -4.65
N LYS A 52 24.88 7.75 -4.89
CA LYS A 52 23.59 7.87 -4.21
C LYS A 52 22.58 6.93 -4.86
N TYR A 53 21.86 6.17 -4.03
CA TYR A 53 20.78 5.30 -4.50
C TYR A 53 19.43 5.75 -3.96
N THR A 54 18.37 5.51 -4.73
CA THR A 54 16.98 5.68 -4.33
C THR A 54 16.26 4.34 -4.33
N ALA A 55 15.65 4.00 -3.19
CA ALA A 55 14.86 2.80 -3.02
C ALA A 55 13.36 3.09 -3.14
N THR A 56 12.66 2.23 -3.87
CA THR A 56 11.20 2.21 -3.97
C THR A 56 10.70 0.79 -3.82
N LEU A 57 9.72 0.60 -2.94
CA LEU A 57 8.95 -0.64 -2.85
C LEU A 57 7.52 -0.33 -3.28
N GLU A 58 6.98 -1.12 -4.21
CA GLU A 58 5.60 -1.01 -4.68
C GLU A 58 4.89 -2.35 -4.47
N GLN A 59 3.65 -2.32 -3.98
CA GLN A 59 2.75 -3.46 -3.95
C GLN A 59 1.51 -3.13 -4.78
N SER A 60 1.15 -4.04 -5.68
CA SER A 60 -0.10 -4.06 -6.44
C SER A 60 -0.79 -5.41 -6.24
N TYR A 61 -2.03 -5.56 -6.73
CA TYR A 61 -2.87 -6.75 -6.48
C TYR A 61 -2.18 -8.11 -6.61
N SER A 62 -1.27 -8.27 -7.58
CA SER A 62 -0.62 -9.55 -7.86
C SER A 62 0.89 -9.51 -7.73
N PHE A 63 1.48 -8.36 -7.38
CA PHE A 63 2.93 -8.20 -7.39
C PHE A 63 3.43 -7.32 -6.25
N ILE A 64 4.63 -7.66 -5.76
CA ILE A 64 5.47 -6.76 -4.97
C ILE A 64 6.73 -6.50 -5.81
N GLN A 65 7.12 -5.25 -5.94
CA GLN A 65 8.27 -4.81 -6.71
C GLN A 65 9.19 -3.96 -5.85
N LEU A 66 10.47 -4.32 -5.81
CA LEU A 66 11.51 -3.55 -5.17
C LEU A 66 12.41 -3.00 -6.28
N GLU A 67 12.71 -1.71 -6.23
CA GLU A 67 13.63 -1.04 -7.15
C GLU A 67 14.71 -0.27 -6.39
N LEU A 68 15.95 -0.40 -6.85
CA LEU A 68 17.03 0.56 -6.59
C LEU A 68 17.40 1.25 -7.88
N ARG A 69 17.48 2.58 -7.82
CA ARG A 69 17.99 3.42 -8.90
C ARG A 69 19.17 4.24 -8.41
N ASP A 70 20.12 4.50 -9.29
CA ASP A 70 21.31 5.30 -8.97
C ASP A 70 21.03 6.82 -8.98
N GLY A 71 22.09 7.63 -8.86
CA GLY A 71 22.00 9.09 -8.82
C GLY A 71 21.48 9.71 -10.12
N ASP A 72 21.63 8.99 -11.24
CA ASP A 72 21.17 9.38 -12.57
C ASP A 72 19.80 8.77 -12.91
N ASN A 73 19.14 8.17 -11.90
CA ASN A 73 17.84 7.52 -12.00
C ASN A 73 17.83 6.28 -12.94
N GLN A 74 19.00 5.73 -13.24
CA GLN A 74 19.14 4.48 -13.97
C GLN A 74 18.81 3.30 -13.05
N LEU A 75 18.24 2.23 -13.64
CA LEU A 75 17.85 1.06 -12.86
C LEU A 75 19.09 0.26 -12.49
N PHE A 76 19.34 0.10 -11.19
CA PHE A 76 20.43 -0.73 -10.68
C PHE A 76 19.95 -2.13 -10.29
N LEU A 77 18.80 -2.21 -9.62
CA LEU A 77 18.20 -3.47 -9.17
C LEU A 77 16.69 -3.41 -9.36
N GLN A 78 16.10 -4.50 -9.86
CA GLN A 78 14.66 -4.72 -9.82
C GLN A 78 14.36 -6.17 -9.40
N ILE A 79 13.56 -6.30 -8.34
CA ILE A 79 13.06 -7.59 -7.86
C ILE A 79 11.53 -7.54 -7.96
N ARG A 80 10.92 -8.50 -8.67
CA ARG A 80 9.46 -8.62 -8.73
C ARG A 80 9.04 -9.96 -8.18
N TYR A 81 8.24 -9.94 -7.12
CA TYR A 81 7.56 -11.09 -6.59
C TYR A 81 6.13 -11.15 -7.12
N GLN A 82 5.68 -12.32 -7.54
CA GLN A 82 4.27 -12.58 -7.81
C GLN A 82 3.60 -13.18 -6.58
N ILE A 83 2.46 -12.59 -6.19
CA ILE A 83 1.58 -13.10 -5.14
C ILE A 83 0.68 -14.17 -5.77
N LYS A 84 0.87 -15.44 -5.36
CA LYS A 84 0.05 -16.58 -5.79
C LYS A 84 -1.12 -16.82 -4.85
N SER A 85 -1.99 -17.78 -5.21
CA SER A 85 -3.02 -18.31 -4.31
C SER A 85 -2.40 -18.71 -2.96
N GLU A 86 -3.17 -18.55 -1.88
CA GLU A 86 -2.70 -18.82 -0.51
C GLU A 86 -1.56 -17.91 -0.03
N ASN A 87 -1.41 -16.73 -0.64
CA ASN A 87 -0.50 -15.67 -0.17
C ASN A 87 0.98 -16.05 -0.24
N LYS A 88 1.32 -17.01 -1.09
CA LYS A 88 2.69 -17.43 -1.35
C LYS A 88 3.37 -16.47 -2.31
N LEU A 89 4.57 -16.00 -1.95
CA LEU A 89 5.44 -15.27 -2.87
C LEU A 89 6.23 -16.21 -3.76
N THR A 90 6.35 -15.83 -5.03
CA THR A 90 7.25 -16.46 -5.99
C THR A 90 8.07 -15.38 -6.67
N LEU A 91 9.37 -15.60 -6.86
CA LEU A 91 10.20 -14.69 -7.62
C LEU A 91 9.78 -14.75 -9.10
N TYR A 92 9.27 -13.64 -9.62
CA TYR A 92 8.78 -13.52 -10.99
C TYR A 92 9.87 -12.99 -11.94
N SER A 93 10.60 -11.97 -11.51
CA SER A 93 11.76 -11.47 -12.25
C SER A 93 12.80 -10.88 -11.31
N PHE A 94 14.06 -10.99 -11.72
CA PHE A 94 15.22 -10.44 -11.02
C PHE A 94 16.16 -9.80 -12.04
N TYR A 95 16.50 -8.54 -11.83
CA TYR A 95 17.45 -7.78 -12.62
C TYR A 95 18.43 -7.09 -11.68
N CYS A 96 19.72 -7.16 -12.00
CA CYS A 96 20.79 -6.42 -11.36
C CYS A 96 21.77 -5.96 -12.45
N ASP A 97 22.18 -4.69 -12.41
CA ASP A 97 23.10 -4.11 -13.39
C ASP A 97 24.53 -4.66 -13.24
N GLN A 98 24.90 -5.10 -12.03
CA GLN A 98 26.21 -5.66 -11.74
C GLN A 98 26.15 -7.19 -11.66
N GLU A 99 26.72 -7.86 -12.67
CA GLU A 99 26.71 -9.33 -12.74
C GLU A 99 27.51 -9.99 -11.60
N ASP A 100 28.57 -9.34 -11.11
CA ASP A 100 29.46 -9.90 -10.07
C ASP A 100 28.74 -10.14 -8.73
N ILE A 101 27.80 -9.27 -8.36
CA ILE A 101 27.02 -9.38 -7.12
C ILE A 101 25.64 -10.02 -7.34
N ARG A 102 25.26 -10.23 -8.61
CA ARG A 102 23.91 -10.66 -9.00
C ARG A 102 23.53 -12.01 -8.37
N VAL A 103 24.42 -12.99 -8.44
CA VAL A 103 24.15 -14.36 -7.95
C VAL A 103 23.94 -14.36 -6.43
N GLU A 104 24.75 -13.59 -5.71
CA GLU A 104 24.66 -13.46 -4.26
C GLU A 104 23.35 -12.76 -3.85
N LEU A 105 23.04 -11.63 -4.49
CA LEU A 105 21.80 -10.89 -4.24
C LEU A 105 20.56 -11.73 -4.57
N GLU A 106 20.58 -12.51 -5.65
CA GLU A 106 19.48 -13.38 -6.01
C GLU A 106 19.27 -14.48 -4.95
N ALA A 107 20.35 -15.01 -4.36
CA ALA A 107 20.27 -15.97 -3.27
C ALA A 107 19.61 -15.36 -2.02
N GLN A 108 20.06 -14.18 -1.59
CA GLN A 108 19.47 -13.45 -0.46
C GLN A 108 17.99 -13.12 -0.69
N VAL A 109 17.62 -12.72 -1.90
CA VAL A 109 16.23 -12.45 -2.30
C VAL A 109 15.35 -13.70 -2.20
N LYS A 110 15.88 -14.88 -2.55
CA LYS A 110 15.14 -16.14 -2.44
C LYS A 110 14.85 -16.52 -0.98
N GLU A 111 15.71 -16.12 -0.04
CA GLU A 111 15.48 -16.33 1.40
C GLU A 111 14.31 -15.48 1.93
N LEU A 112 14.00 -14.35 1.28
CA LEU A 112 12.86 -13.50 1.61
C LEU A 112 11.51 -14.00 1.05
N LEU A 113 11.50 -15.12 0.30
CA LEU A 113 10.28 -15.74 -0.23
C LEU A 113 9.52 -16.50 0.87
N VAL A 114 9.05 -15.76 1.87
CA VAL A 114 8.18 -16.28 2.94
C VAL A 114 6.71 -16.25 2.52
N ASN A 115 5.89 -17.07 3.17
CA ASN A 115 4.44 -16.96 3.04
C ASN A 115 3.97 -15.68 3.73
N LEU A 116 3.17 -14.88 3.04
CA LEU A 116 2.63 -13.64 3.60
C LEU A 116 1.41 -13.96 4.47
N GLU A 117 1.48 -13.62 5.74
CA GLU A 117 0.34 -13.75 6.65
C GLU A 117 -0.59 -12.55 6.54
N TRP A 118 -1.32 -12.42 5.41
CA TRP A 118 -2.26 -11.30 5.24
C TRP A 118 -3.46 -11.34 6.20
N ASN A 119 -3.75 -12.48 6.84
CA ASN A 119 -5.01 -12.74 7.53
C ASN A 119 -4.99 -12.67 9.07
N GLN A 120 -3.85 -12.39 9.72
CA GLN A 120 -3.78 -12.47 11.19
C GLN A 120 -3.87 -11.10 11.87
N SER A 121 -5.10 -10.63 12.05
CA SER A 121 -5.44 -9.37 12.72
C SER A 121 -5.34 -9.41 14.27
N SER A 122 -4.52 -10.27 14.88
CA SER A 122 -4.47 -10.33 16.36
C SER A 122 -3.18 -10.85 16.97
N GLN A 123 -2.21 -11.30 16.19
CA GLN A 123 -0.95 -11.71 16.78
C GLN A 123 -0.10 -10.46 17.02
N LYS A 124 0.30 -10.24 18.28
CA LYS A 124 1.60 -9.60 18.55
C LYS A 124 2.58 -10.23 17.55
N PRO A 125 3.44 -9.44 16.86
CA PRO A 125 4.31 -9.97 15.82
C PRO A 125 5.09 -11.16 16.39
N ASN A 126 4.58 -12.38 16.15
CA ASN A 126 5.10 -13.63 16.69
C ASN A 126 6.09 -14.17 15.67
N THR A 127 7.02 -13.29 15.39
CA THR A 127 8.33 -13.50 14.83
C THR A 127 8.92 -12.12 15.00
N GLN A 128 9.61 -11.92 16.11
CA GLN A 128 10.87 -11.22 15.98
C GLN A 128 11.63 -11.98 14.89
N VAL A 129 11.44 -11.58 13.63
CA VAL A 129 12.62 -11.48 12.79
C VAL A 129 13.49 -10.56 13.61
N ASP A 130 14.49 -11.15 14.26
CA ASP A 130 15.49 -10.41 15.00
C ASP A 130 16.15 -9.47 13.99
N ASN A 131 15.55 -8.30 13.79
CA ASN A 131 16.12 -7.15 13.09
C ASN A 131 17.32 -6.60 13.88
N SER A 132 17.91 -7.38 14.78
CA SER A 132 19.16 -7.06 15.49
C SER A 132 20.37 -7.13 14.55
N THR A 133 20.20 -7.74 13.36
CA THR A 133 21.26 -7.86 12.33
C THR A 133 21.12 -6.89 11.16
N THR A 134 19.96 -6.25 10.96
CA THR A 134 19.78 -5.21 9.94
C THR A 134 19.93 -3.82 10.56
N LYS A 135 20.78 -2.96 9.98
CA LYS A 135 20.96 -1.57 10.45
C LYS A 135 19.65 -0.78 10.34
N SER A 136 18.73 -1.19 9.46
CA SER A 136 17.47 -0.51 9.15
C SER A 136 16.24 -1.34 9.56
N ALA A 137 15.74 -1.13 10.78
CA ALA A 137 14.44 -1.67 11.18
C ALA A 137 13.31 -0.72 10.75
N PHE A 138 12.41 -1.17 9.88
CA PHE A 138 11.22 -0.40 9.53
C PHE A 138 10.28 -0.29 10.72
N LYS A 139 10.04 0.93 11.21
CA LYS A 139 9.10 1.21 12.30
C LYS A 139 8.29 2.45 11.95
N LEU A 140 6.98 2.36 12.16
CA LEU A 140 6.06 3.47 12.03
C LEU A 140 5.93 4.19 13.37
N THR A 141 5.83 5.52 13.32
CA THR A 141 5.45 6.33 14.49
C THR A 141 3.95 6.18 14.77
N ASP A 142 3.52 6.51 15.99
CA ASP A 142 2.09 6.51 16.34
C ASP A 142 1.27 7.44 15.42
N GLU A 143 1.86 8.57 15.02
CA GLU A 143 1.23 9.50 14.07
C GLU A 143 1.05 8.87 12.69
N GLN A 144 2.05 8.13 12.18
CA GLN A 144 1.95 7.41 10.91
C GLN A 144 0.92 6.29 10.97
N ILE A 145 0.83 5.59 12.11
CA ILE A 145 -0.22 4.60 12.35
C ILE A 145 -1.60 5.25 12.32
N LEU A 146 -1.76 6.40 12.99
CA LEU A 146 -3.01 7.15 12.96
C LEU A 146 -3.39 7.59 11.54
N TYR A 147 -2.43 8.06 10.73
CA TYR A 147 -2.68 8.41 9.33
C TYR A 147 -3.15 7.22 8.49
N LEU A 148 -2.58 6.04 8.70
CA LEU A 148 -3.01 4.80 8.04
C LEU A 148 -4.45 4.44 8.43
N GLU A 149 -4.79 4.57 9.70
CA GLU A 149 -6.17 4.33 10.17
C GLU A 149 -7.17 5.35 9.60
N ILE A 150 -6.79 6.62 9.49
CA ILE A 150 -7.59 7.66 8.84
C ILE A 150 -7.80 7.32 7.35
N ALA A 151 -6.74 6.91 6.65
CA ALA A 151 -6.83 6.52 5.24
C ALA A 151 -7.80 5.35 5.04
N ASP A 152 -7.73 4.32 5.88
CA ASP A 152 -8.63 3.17 5.82
C ASP A 152 -10.08 3.55 6.11
N ARG A 153 -10.35 4.46 7.06
CA ARG A 153 -11.70 4.97 7.31
C ARG A 153 -12.24 5.73 6.10
N ILE A 154 -11.45 6.62 5.49
CA ILE A 154 -11.86 7.38 4.30
C ILE A 154 -12.09 6.45 3.10
N ALA A 155 -11.24 5.45 2.88
CA ALA A 155 -11.38 4.52 1.76
C ALA A 155 -12.60 3.58 1.91
N ALA A 156 -13.06 3.33 3.14
CA ALA A 156 -14.13 2.37 3.43
C ALA A 156 -15.56 2.90 3.30
N VAL A 157 -15.79 4.22 3.21
CA VAL A 157 -17.16 4.81 3.26
C VAL A 157 -17.97 4.69 1.96
N GLY A 158 -17.43 4.04 0.93
CA GLY A 158 -18.16 3.85 -0.32
C GLY A 158 -19.02 2.60 -0.39
N ASN A 159 -19.79 2.52 -1.47
CA ASN A 159 -20.74 1.43 -1.72
C ASN A 159 -20.32 0.52 -2.89
N ASP A 160 -19.10 0.68 -3.41
CA ASP A 160 -18.65 -0.07 -4.58
C ASP A 160 -17.72 -1.22 -4.21
N ILE A 161 -17.51 -2.17 -5.12
CA ILE A 161 -16.63 -3.31 -4.85
C ILE A 161 -15.18 -2.90 -4.54
N SER A 162 -14.81 -1.66 -4.86
CA SER A 162 -13.49 -1.12 -4.57
C SER A 162 -13.40 -0.51 -3.17
N THR A 163 -14.51 -0.27 -2.47
CA THR A 163 -14.53 0.30 -1.11
C THR A 163 -14.48 -0.81 -0.09
N SER A 164 -13.26 -1.24 0.22
CA SER A 164 -12.93 -2.10 1.34
C SER A 164 -11.66 -1.56 2.00
N PRO A 165 -11.53 -1.65 3.34
CA PRO A 165 -10.27 -1.32 4.00
C PRO A 165 -9.11 -2.06 3.31
N SER A 166 -8.00 -1.36 3.06
CA SER A 166 -6.82 -1.88 2.34
C SER A 166 -6.98 -2.30 0.89
N PHE A 167 -8.12 -2.05 0.26
CA PHE A 167 -8.27 -2.32 -1.17
C PHE A 167 -7.69 -1.16 -2.01
N TYR A 168 -6.41 -0.90 -1.80
CA TYR A 168 -5.64 0.03 -2.62
C TYR A 168 -5.21 -0.69 -3.90
N ASN A 169 -5.30 0.00 -5.03
CA ASN A 169 -4.78 -0.48 -6.30
C ASN A 169 -3.27 -0.65 -6.24
N THR A 170 -2.62 0.31 -5.56
CA THR A 170 -1.17 0.37 -5.38
C THR A 170 -0.84 0.93 -4.00
N LEU A 171 0.16 0.33 -3.33
CA LEU A 171 0.89 0.94 -2.22
C LEU A 171 2.33 1.18 -2.66
N THR A 172 2.84 2.38 -2.44
CA THR A 172 4.25 2.72 -2.68
C THR A 172 4.91 3.15 -1.38
N LEU A 173 6.08 2.61 -1.11
CA LEU A 173 6.93 2.91 0.04
C LEU A 173 8.29 3.41 -0.46
N THR A 174 8.71 4.57 0.05
CA THR A 174 10.02 5.17 -0.24
C THR A 174 10.68 5.60 1.07
N ALA A 175 11.93 6.06 1.01
CA ALA A 175 12.60 6.62 2.18
C ALA A 175 11.92 7.89 2.75
N ASN A 176 10.95 8.48 2.03
CA ASN A 176 10.34 9.76 2.40
C ASN A 176 8.85 9.68 2.72
N PHE A 177 8.12 8.74 2.12
CA PHE A 177 6.66 8.65 2.26
C PHE A 177 6.12 7.25 1.99
N ILE A 178 4.93 7.00 2.50
CA ILE A 178 3.99 5.96 2.07
C ILE A 178 2.95 6.64 1.17
N LYS A 179 2.65 6.03 0.04
CA LYS A 179 1.54 6.42 -0.83
C LYS A 179 0.55 5.27 -0.96
N LEU A 180 -0.72 5.55 -0.72
CA LEU A 180 -1.81 4.61 -0.91
C LEU A 180 -2.69 5.12 -2.06
N GLU A 181 -2.89 4.31 -3.09
CA GLU A 181 -3.64 4.69 -4.29
C GLU A 181 -4.94 3.90 -4.41
N HIS A 182 -6.05 4.60 -4.58
CA HIS A 182 -7.36 4.03 -4.84
C HIS A 182 -8.00 4.69 -6.06
N VAL A 183 -7.93 3.99 -7.18
CA VAL A 183 -8.36 4.47 -8.50
C VAL A 183 -9.47 3.57 -9.05
N ASN A 184 -10.61 4.17 -9.33
CA ASN A 184 -11.75 3.53 -9.98
C ASN A 184 -12.14 4.29 -11.25
N ARG A 185 -11.75 3.74 -12.40
CA ARG A 185 -11.98 4.34 -13.73
C ARG A 185 -12.88 3.50 -14.63
N ARG A 186 -13.89 2.83 -14.05
CA ARG A 186 -14.78 1.91 -14.78
C ARG A 186 -15.64 2.65 -15.82
N ASN A 187 -15.70 2.08 -17.03
CA ASN A 187 -16.52 2.57 -18.16
C ASN A 187 -16.20 4.00 -18.64
N SER A 188 -15.15 4.63 -18.13
CA SER A 188 -14.73 6.01 -18.47
C SER A 188 -14.44 6.24 -19.96
N ARG A 189 -14.17 5.18 -20.73
CA ARG A 189 -13.87 5.24 -22.17
C ARG A 189 -15.02 4.81 -23.08
N SER A 190 -16.19 4.44 -22.54
CA SER A 190 -17.31 3.93 -23.33
C SER A 190 -18.35 5.01 -23.62
N ILE A 191 -18.62 5.26 -24.90
CA ILE A 191 -19.67 6.19 -25.37
C ILE A 191 -21.07 5.73 -24.90
N ASN A 192 -21.27 4.41 -24.78
CA ASN A 192 -22.55 3.82 -24.36
C ASN A 192 -22.82 3.96 -22.84
N HIS A 193 -21.86 4.49 -22.08
CA HIS A 193 -21.93 4.62 -20.63
C HIS A 193 -21.69 6.06 -20.14
N LYS A 194 -21.91 7.07 -21.00
CA LYS A 194 -21.75 8.50 -20.67
C LYS A 194 -22.50 8.92 -19.39
N ASP A 195 -23.63 8.30 -19.09
CA ASP A 195 -24.44 8.63 -17.91
C ASP A 195 -24.20 7.69 -16.73
N SER A 196 -23.25 6.75 -16.81
CA SER A 196 -23.04 5.71 -15.79
C SER A 196 -21.58 5.32 -15.55
N TYR A 197 -20.63 6.16 -15.98
CA TYR A 197 -19.20 5.92 -15.77
C TYR A 197 -18.75 6.30 -14.36
N PHE A 198 -17.69 5.63 -13.90
CA PHE A 198 -16.97 5.91 -12.66
C PHE A 198 -15.58 6.46 -12.99
N MET A 199 -15.22 7.59 -12.41
CA MET A 199 -13.89 8.22 -12.53
C MET A 199 -13.53 8.86 -11.20
N ARG A 200 -13.01 8.03 -10.30
CA ARG A 200 -12.62 8.45 -8.96
C ARG A 200 -11.17 8.09 -8.72
N ASP A 201 -10.40 9.09 -8.31
CA ASP A 201 -9.02 8.94 -7.92
C ASP A 201 -8.86 9.47 -6.49
N LEU A 202 -8.37 8.62 -5.60
CA LEU A 202 -8.11 8.93 -4.20
C LEU A 202 -6.68 8.48 -3.87
N TYR A 203 -5.85 9.41 -3.39
CA TYR A 203 -4.49 9.11 -2.97
C TYR A 203 -4.24 9.65 -1.57
N PHE A 204 -3.54 8.86 -0.76
CA PHE A 204 -3.02 9.29 0.54
C PHE A 204 -1.50 9.32 0.47
N ILE A 205 -0.88 10.40 0.92
CA ILE A 205 0.57 10.56 1.00
C ILE A 205 0.95 10.83 2.45
N ILE A 206 1.54 9.85 3.11
CA ILE A 206 1.92 9.87 4.53
C ILE A 206 3.44 10.04 4.61
N PRO A 207 3.96 11.11 5.23
CA PRO A 207 5.40 11.32 5.34
C PRO A 207 6.05 10.34 6.33
N LEU A 208 7.20 9.79 5.95
CA LEU A 208 8.00 8.87 6.79
C LEU A 208 9.14 9.55 7.55
N ARG A 209 9.73 10.59 6.95
CA ARG A 209 10.65 11.48 7.64
C ARG A 209 9.87 12.71 8.06
N GLU A 210 10.18 13.23 9.25
CA GLU A 210 9.86 14.61 9.62
C GLU A 210 10.63 15.55 8.68
N LYS A 211 10.21 15.66 7.41
CA LYS A 211 10.71 16.71 6.53
C LYS A 211 10.19 18.01 7.09
N GLU A 212 11.03 18.67 7.88
CA GLU A 212 10.97 20.10 8.16
C GLU A 212 9.55 20.58 8.50
N GLN A 213 8.93 19.98 9.54
CA GLN A 213 7.69 20.50 10.12
C GLN A 213 7.78 22.01 10.47
N ASN A 214 9.00 22.56 10.56
CA ASN A 214 9.29 23.97 10.87
C ASN A 214 9.64 24.90 9.67
N LYS A 215 9.63 24.44 8.41
CA LYS A 215 9.82 25.33 7.23
C LYS A 215 8.61 25.47 6.30
N ARG A 216 7.48 24.83 6.61
CA ARG A 216 6.21 25.08 5.89
C ARG A 216 5.35 26.16 6.56
N LYS A 217 5.97 27.29 6.95
CA LYS A 217 5.23 28.53 7.26
C LYS A 217 4.72 29.27 6.02
N ASN A 218 4.90 28.71 4.82
CA ASN A 218 4.20 29.10 3.60
C ASN A 218 4.20 27.92 2.62
N PRO A 219 3.08 27.22 2.38
CA PRO A 219 3.00 26.27 1.29
C PRO A 219 2.70 27.04 0.00
N THR A 220 3.74 27.60 -0.62
CA THR A 220 3.76 27.86 -2.07
C THR A 220 4.30 26.64 -2.82
N LEU A 221 4.07 25.44 -2.28
CA LEU A 221 4.00 24.23 -3.08
C LEU A 221 2.64 24.29 -3.79
N GLU A 222 2.64 24.34 -5.11
CA GLU A 222 1.45 24.33 -5.96
C GLU A 222 0.39 23.39 -5.38
N ILE A 223 -0.63 23.96 -4.73
CA ILE A 223 -1.74 23.18 -4.20
C ILE A 223 -2.40 22.55 -5.42
N ARG A 224 -2.22 21.24 -5.57
CA ARG A 224 -2.85 20.52 -6.66
C ARG A 224 -4.36 20.59 -6.44
N ILE A 225 -5.12 20.78 -7.52
CA ILE A 225 -6.58 20.81 -7.44
C ILE A 225 -7.05 19.46 -6.85
N GLY A 226 -7.77 19.54 -5.73
CA GLY A 226 -8.23 18.36 -4.98
C GLY A 226 -7.29 17.89 -3.86
N SER A 227 -6.25 18.66 -3.50
CA SER A 227 -5.45 18.39 -2.30
C SER A 227 -6.17 18.84 -1.01
N TYR A 228 -6.17 17.96 -0.02
CA TYR A 228 -6.62 18.17 1.34
C TYR A 228 -5.50 17.75 2.30
N PHE A 229 -5.46 18.33 3.50
CA PHE A 229 -4.42 18.03 4.48
C PHE A 229 -5.04 17.64 5.83
N ILE A 230 -4.56 16.54 6.39
CA ILE A 230 -4.87 16.06 7.73
C ILE A 230 -3.53 15.94 8.45
N GLY A 231 -3.21 16.91 9.31
CA GLY A 231 -1.85 17.07 9.83
C GLY A 231 -0.83 17.23 8.69
N ALA A 232 0.18 16.36 8.67
CA ALA A 232 1.21 16.29 7.64
C ALA A 232 0.85 15.34 6.47
N MET A 233 -0.23 14.56 6.59
CA MET A 233 -0.73 13.71 5.50
C MET A 233 -1.44 14.56 4.45
N GLU A 234 -1.09 14.34 3.18
CA GLU A 234 -1.82 14.89 2.03
C GLU A 234 -2.82 13.85 1.52
N VAL A 235 -4.04 14.29 1.23
CA VAL A 235 -5.09 13.51 0.57
C VAL A 235 -5.45 14.18 -0.74
N LEU A 236 -5.19 13.50 -1.85
CA LEU A 236 -5.57 13.97 -3.19
C LEU A 236 -6.86 13.25 -3.59
N PHE A 237 -7.95 13.98 -3.74
CA PHE A 237 -9.24 13.41 -4.07
C PHE A 237 -9.89 14.11 -5.27
N GLN A 238 -10.26 13.32 -6.28
CA GLN A 238 -10.97 13.78 -7.46
C GLN A 238 -12.07 12.78 -7.82
N ASP A 239 -13.31 13.27 -7.96
CA ASP A 239 -14.42 12.49 -8.51
C ASP A 239 -15.03 13.20 -9.72
N ASN A 240 -14.71 12.65 -10.89
CA ASN A 240 -15.21 13.08 -12.18
C ASN A 240 -16.34 12.20 -12.70
N SER A 241 -16.84 11.24 -11.91
CA SER A 241 -17.89 10.29 -12.29
C SER A 241 -19.15 10.97 -12.80
N ALA A 242 -19.94 10.23 -13.59
CA ALA A 242 -21.27 10.67 -14.00
C ALA A 242 -22.11 11.00 -12.75
N LYS A 243 -23.00 12.00 -12.83
CA LYS A 243 -23.81 12.46 -11.68
C LYS A 243 -24.56 11.31 -10.99
N SER A 244 -25.03 10.33 -11.76
CA SER A 244 -25.72 9.14 -11.25
C SER A 244 -24.84 8.20 -10.41
N LYS A 245 -23.51 8.37 -10.44
CA LYS A 245 -22.49 7.53 -9.80
C LYS A 245 -21.65 8.24 -8.75
N ARG A 246 -21.94 9.52 -8.44
CA ARG A 246 -21.17 10.34 -7.49
C ARG A 246 -21.44 10.07 -6.01
N GLU A 247 -22.47 9.29 -5.67
CA GLU A 247 -22.84 9.03 -4.27
C GLU A 247 -21.64 8.58 -3.41
N THR A 248 -20.78 7.71 -3.95
CA THR A 248 -19.58 7.28 -3.23
C THR A 248 -18.56 8.41 -3.06
N GLY A 249 -18.33 9.23 -4.08
CA GLY A 249 -17.42 10.36 -3.95
C GLY A 249 -17.93 11.43 -2.99
N ASP A 250 -19.25 11.66 -2.96
CA ASP A 250 -19.88 12.57 -2.00
C ASP A 250 -19.68 12.09 -0.55
N LYS A 251 -19.79 10.77 -0.31
CA LYS A 251 -19.50 10.16 0.99
C LYS A 251 -18.03 10.28 1.38
N ILE A 252 -17.11 10.00 0.46
CA ILE A 252 -15.66 10.17 0.70
C ILE A 252 -15.35 11.63 1.03
N MET A 253 -15.94 12.58 0.32
CA MET A 253 -15.77 14.01 0.58
C MET A 253 -16.29 14.42 1.97
N LEU A 254 -17.44 13.87 2.39
CA LEU A 254 -17.97 14.09 3.74
C LEU A 254 -17.03 13.53 4.80
N GLN A 255 -16.61 12.27 4.68
CA GLN A 255 -15.67 11.64 5.61
C GLN A 255 -14.36 12.43 5.70
N LEU A 256 -13.82 12.86 4.55
CA LEU A 256 -12.60 13.67 4.50
C LEU A 256 -12.75 14.96 5.30
N LYS A 257 -13.87 15.67 5.16
CA LYS A 257 -14.15 16.89 5.95
C LYS A 257 -14.27 16.60 7.45
N GLU A 258 -14.86 15.47 7.82
CA GLU A 258 -14.98 15.05 9.21
C GLU A 258 -13.61 14.73 9.83
N GLU A 259 -12.77 13.97 9.14
CA GLU A 259 -11.41 13.66 9.60
C GLU A 259 -10.56 14.93 9.73
N ILE A 260 -10.63 15.85 8.77
CA ILE A 260 -9.94 17.15 8.86
C ILE A 260 -10.40 17.94 10.09
N LYS A 261 -11.70 17.95 10.37
CA LYS A 261 -12.27 18.67 11.53
C LYS A 261 -11.87 18.02 12.86
N ASN A 262 -11.78 16.70 12.89
CA ASN A 262 -11.50 15.92 14.08
C ASN A 262 -10.00 15.80 14.41
N TYR A 263 -9.13 15.98 13.41
CA TYR A 263 -7.68 15.98 13.58
C TYR A 263 -7.23 17.25 14.33
N LYS A 264 -6.88 17.09 15.60
CA LYS A 264 -6.38 18.15 16.50
C LYS A 264 -5.11 17.71 17.20
#